data_AF-A0A378WRH9-F1
#
_entry.id   AF-A0A378WRH9-F1
#
_cell.length_a   1.000
_cell.length_b   1.000
_cell.length_c   1.000
_cell.angle_alpha   90.00
_cell.angle_beta   90.00
_cell.angle_gamma   90.00
#
_symmetry.space_group_name_H-M   'P 1'
#
loop_
_entity.id
_entity.type
_entity.pdbx_description
1 polymer ?
#
loop_
_entity_poly.entity_id
_entity_poly.type
_entity_poly.pdbx_seq_one_letter_code
_entity_poly.pdbx_strand_id
1 'polypeptide(L)'
;MVSSSGRENGARQAVTAHKGNAQRNNRTRRLVGGSLAVGALVFGASSGGLATADPAPAEQPATAGDAVQRLIELSHQSEQLNQQALAAQGDLEAKQGVARDADAKLATATQALDAAKAEVRKYQPAVDRTAIAAYQGARTNRLFSVLVSDSPQQLLDQMSTLDVLSTQTADQLAQFSKATDSATAAETAAKSASDAAQAAAQKADQVRADLEHKRADLQGAMAQVIQAWGALSAGEKSTLAGSLFPPGFDRDTLLRGLVPGSGTSALAAGLTRVGDPYVWGATGPDQFDCSGLVQWAFHHVGIDLPRTSQAQATVGTPVSRDSLQPGDVVFFYSDASHVGIYAGNGMILHASTFGVPVAVAPMGNTPFHSARRYWIGMP
;
A
#
# COMPACT_ATOMS: atom_id res chain seq x y z
N MET A 1 20.75 30.50 55.51
CA MET A 1 21.68 29.68 54.71
C MET A 1 20.97 29.35 53.40
N VAL A 2 21.30 30.09 52.33
CA VAL A 2 21.93 29.57 51.08
C VAL A 2 20.93 28.70 50.29
N SER A 3 20.56 28.91 49.03
CA SER A 3 20.94 29.84 47.95
C SER A 3 19.82 29.73 46.88
N SER A 4 19.34 30.83 46.29
CA SER A 4 19.76 31.34 44.95
C SER A 4 19.32 30.44 43.78
N SER A 5 18.27 30.81 43.05
CA SER A 5 18.30 31.45 41.71
C SER A 5 18.51 30.43 40.57
N GLY A 6 17.99 30.55 39.37
CA GLY A 6 17.24 31.60 38.70
C GLY A 6 16.70 31.05 37.37
N ARG A 7 15.69 31.73 36.84
CA ARG A 7 15.14 31.53 35.49
C ARG A 7 16.15 32.06 34.47
N GLU A 8 16.40 31.32 33.39
CA GLU A 8 16.89 31.93 32.15
C GLU A 8 16.22 31.34 30.90
N ASN A 9 15.83 32.28 30.05
CA ASN A 9 15.25 32.11 28.73
C ASN A 9 16.31 31.65 27.73
N GLY A 10 16.12 30.50 27.10
CA GLY A 10 16.91 30.05 25.97
C GLY A 10 16.25 30.43 24.64
N ALA A 11 16.69 31.53 24.04
CA ALA A 11 16.30 31.98 22.72
C ALA A 11 16.70 30.97 21.62
N ARG A 12 15.76 30.69 20.72
CA ARG A 12 15.97 29.94 19.47
C ARG A 12 16.93 30.71 18.56
N GLN A 13 18.10 30.13 18.27
CA GLN A 13 18.94 30.56 17.15
C GLN A 13 18.56 29.78 15.90
N ALA A 14 18.06 30.51 14.91
CA ALA A 14 17.84 30.02 13.55
C ALA A 14 19.18 29.95 12.82
N VAL A 15 19.55 28.75 12.37
CA VAL A 15 20.71 28.56 11.49
C VAL A 15 20.28 28.89 10.05
N THR A 16 20.80 30.00 9.55
CA THR A 16 20.71 30.44 8.16
C THR A 16 21.45 29.49 7.23
N ALA A 17 20.73 28.88 6.29
CA ALA A 17 21.31 28.07 5.21
C ALA A 17 22.02 28.96 4.18
N HIS A 18 23.33 28.76 4.01
CA HIS A 18 24.13 29.43 3.00
C HIS A 18 24.01 28.67 1.67
N LYS A 19 23.33 29.26 0.69
CA LYS A 19 23.27 28.76 -0.70
C LYS A 19 24.60 29.04 -1.41
N GLY A 20 25.45 28.02 -1.51
CA GLY A 20 26.64 28.02 -2.34
C GLY A 20 26.29 27.76 -3.81
N ASN A 21 26.57 28.76 -4.64
CA ASN A 21 26.34 28.84 -6.07
C ASN A 21 27.38 27.99 -6.84
N ALA A 22 26.95 26.94 -7.55
CA ALA A 22 27.84 26.15 -8.42
C ALA A 22 27.61 26.51 -9.89
N GLN A 23 28.49 27.35 -10.43
CA GLN A 23 28.61 27.65 -11.85
C GLN A 23 29.02 26.38 -12.62
N ARG A 24 28.14 25.90 -13.50
CA ARG A 24 28.49 24.92 -14.53
C ARG A 24 28.98 25.63 -15.80
N ASN A 25 30.28 25.56 -16.03
CA ASN A 25 30.89 25.82 -17.33
C ASN A 25 30.59 24.65 -18.28
N ASN A 26 29.86 24.91 -19.36
CA ASN A 26 29.85 24.04 -20.54
C ASN A 26 30.32 24.84 -21.76
N ARG A 27 31.50 24.46 -22.27
CA ARG A 27 32.03 24.93 -23.54
C ARG A 27 31.30 24.24 -24.70
N THR A 28 30.85 25.08 -25.60
CA THR A 28 30.30 24.88 -26.95
C THR A 28 31.03 23.86 -27.84
N ARG A 29 30.24 23.08 -28.58
CA ARG A 29 30.50 22.76 -29.99
C ARG A 29 29.21 22.96 -30.81
N ARG A 30 29.31 23.76 -31.86
CA ARG A 30 28.28 24.12 -32.85
C ARG A 30 28.45 23.29 -34.12
N LEU A 31 27.41 23.38 -34.98
CA LEU A 31 27.25 23.09 -36.42
C LEU A 31 26.36 21.86 -36.65
N VAL A 32 25.31 21.83 -37.49
CA VAL A 32 24.68 22.67 -38.53
C VAL A 32 23.23 22.12 -38.64
N GLY A 33 22.17 22.93 -38.65
CA GLY A 33 21.51 23.44 -39.86
C GLY A 33 20.38 22.51 -40.33
N GLY A 34 19.13 22.99 -40.22
CA GLY A 34 17.94 22.27 -40.67
C GLY A 34 16.69 23.14 -40.54
N SER A 35 16.50 24.01 -41.53
CA SER A 35 15.35 24.92 -41.68
C SER A 35 14.07 24.13 -41.98
N LEU A 36 12.97 24.38 -41.28
CA LEU A 36 11.62 24.06 -41.75
C LEU A 36 10.64 25.21 -41.48
N ALA A 37 9.87 25.49 -42.53
CA ALA A 37 9.04 26.65 -42.78
C ALA A 37 7.94 26.91 -41.74
N VAL A 38 7.74 28.19 -41.43
CA VAL A 38 6.51 28.71 -40.82
C VAL A 38 5.47 28.86 -41.93
N GLY A 39 4.52 27.93 -41.98
CA GLY A 39 3.31 28.04 -42.80
C GLY A 39 2.26 28.86 -42.05
N ALA A 40 2.00 30.08 -42.52
CA ALA A 40 0.85 30.87 -42.10
C ALA A 40 -0.43 30.26 -42.69
N LEU A 41 -1.26 29.65 -41.86
CA LEU A 41 -2.62 29.23 -42.20
C LEU A 41 -3.61 30.21 -41.60
N VAL A 42 -4.24 30.98 -42.49
CA VAL A 42 -5.44 31.78 -42.25
C VAL A 42 -6.59 30.83 -41.93
N PHE A 43 -7.10 30.87 -40.70
CA PHE A 43 -8.38 30.25 -40.37
C PHE A 43 -9.48 31.32 -40.41
N GLY A 44 -10.35 31.19 -41.42
CA GLY A 44 -11.59 31.93 -41.52
C GLY A 44 -12.54 31.54 -40.40
N ALA A 45 -13.21 32.56 -39.85
CA ALA A 45 -14.32 32.40 -38.95
C ALA A 45 -15.51 31.75 -39.68
N SER A 46 -15.86 30.53 -39.30
CA SER A 46 -17.20 29.98 -39.51
C SER A 46 -17.78 29.59 -38.15
N SER A 47 -18.77 30.36 -37.74
CA SER A 47 -19.63 30.11 -36.60
C SER A 47 -20.51 28.88 -36.87
N GLY A 48 -19.98 27.69 -36.56
CA GLY A 48 -20.75 26.47 -36.39
C GLY A 48 -21.04 26.29 -34.91
N GLY A 49 -22.24 26.68 -34.46
CA GLY A 49 -22.70 26.36 -33.11
C GLY A 49 -22.77 24.85 -32.94
N LEU A 50 -21.90 24.29 -32.10
CA LEU A 50 -22.09 22.97 -31.54
C LEU A 50 -23.27 23.10 -30.57
N ALA A 51 -24.44 22.66 -31.00
CA ALA A 51 -25.55 22.39 -30.10
C ALA A 51 -25.09 21.28 -29.14
N THR A 52 -24.63 21.67 -27.95
CA THR A 52 -24.56 20.75 -26.82
C THR A 52 -25.99 20.35 -26.51
N ALA A 53 -26.38 19.13 -26.87
CA ALA A 53 -27.60 18.55 -26.34
C ALA A 53 -27.45 18.56 -24.81
N ASP A 54 -28.35 19.29 -24.14
CA ASP A 54 -28.52 19.18 -22.69
C ASP A 54 -28.60 17.69 -22.33
N PRO A 55 -27.93 17.21 -21.27
CA PRO A 55 -28.21 15.88 -20.77
C PRO A 55 -29.71 15.84 -20.44
N ALA A 56 -30.44 14.96 -21.11
CA ALA A 56 -31.85 14.73 -20.82
C ALA A 56 -32.00 14.53 -19.30
N PRO A 57 -32.98 15.17 -18.65
CA PRO A 57 -33.27 14.90 -17.25
C PRO A 57 -33.41 13.38 -17.08
N ALA A 58 -32.76 12.81 -16.06
CA ALA A 58 -32.95 11.41 -15.73
C ALA A 58 -34.45 11.13 -15.65
N GLU A 59 -34.97 10.33 -16.60
CA GLU A 59 -36.39 10.03 -16.69
C GLU A 59 -36.84 9.44 -15.34
N GLN A 60 -37.81 10.09 -14.69
CA GLN A 60 -38.40 9.57 -13.47
C GLN A 60 -39.07 8.23 -13.77
N PRO A 61 -38.98 7.23 -12.86
CA PRO A 61 -39.59 5.92 -13.08
C PRO A 61 -41.08 6.06 -13.36
N ALA A 62 -41.56 5.50 -14.47
CA ALA A 62 -42.96 5.61 -14.88
C ALA A 62 -43.90 4.74 -14.04
N THR A 63 -43.38 3.70 -13.38
CA THR A 63 -44.14 2.79 -12.50
C THR A 63 -43.40 2.43 -11.21
N ALA A 64 -44.13 1.90 -10.22
CA ALA A 64 -43.59 1.37 -8.95
C ALA A 64 -42.55 0.25 -9.16
N GLY A 65 -42.76 -0.61 -10.16
CA GLY A 65 -41.80 -1.66 -10.52
C GLY A 65 -40.48 -1.10 -11.03
N ASP A 66 -40.53 -0.03 -11.82
CA ASP A 66 -39.35 0.62 -12.39
C ASP A 66 -38.49 1.30 -11.30
N ALA A 67 -39.13 1.88 -10.28
CA ALA A 67 -38.43 2.52 -9.17
C ALA A 67 -37.64 1.51 -8.33
N VAL A 68 -38.25 0.36 -8.03
CA VAL A 68 -37.58 -0.74 -7.32
C VAL A 68 -36.43 -1.32 -8.16
N GLN A 69 -36.65 -1.55 -9.45
CA GLN A 69 -35.60 -2.05 -10.34
C GLN A 69 -34.43 -1.08 -10.45
N ARG A 70 -34.71 0.23 -10.51
CA ARG A 70 -33.68 1.27 -10.51
C ARG A 70 -32.85 1.26 -9.22
N LEU A 71 -33.48 1.07 -8.06
CA LEU A 71 -32.75 0.93 -6.80
C LEU A 71 -31.85 -0.31 -6.80
N ILE A 72 -32.32 -1.45 -7.29
CA ILE A 72 -31.52 -2.68 -7.36
C ILE A 72 -30.27 -2.45 -8.22
N GLU A 73 -30.42 -1.81 -9.37
CA GLU A 73 -29.29 -1.49 -10.25
C GLU A 73 -28.29 -0.54 -9.58
N LEU A 74 -28.78 0.55 -8.98
CA LEU A 74 -27.94 1.50 -8.24
C LEU A 74 -27.24 0.84 -7.06
N SER A 75 -27.91 -0.08 -6.37
CA SER A 75 -27.36 -0.84 -5.25
C SER A 75 -26.21 -1.73 -5.70
N HIS A 76 -26.41 -2.46 -6.81
CA HIS A 76 -25.37 -3.30 -7.40
C HIS A 76 -24.15 -2.46 -7.84
N GLN A 77 -24.38 -1.33 -8.53
CA GLN A 77 -23.30 -0.41 -8.92
C GLN A 77 -22.55 0.14 -7.70
N SER A 78 -23.27 0.52 -6.64
CA SER A 78 -22.66 1.00 -5.41
C SER A 78 -21.87 -0.08 -4.68
N GLU A 79 -22.32 -1.33 -4.70
CA GLU A 79 -21.57 -2.46 -4.13
C GLU A 79 -20.31 -2.73 -4.93
N GLN A 80 -20.36 -2.71 -6.27
CA GLN A 80 -19.17 -2.84 -7.11
C GLN A 80 -18.11 -1.79 -6.76
N LEU A 81 -18.52 -0.51 -6.63
CA LEU A 81 -17.61 0.58 -6.23
C LEU A 81 -17.10 0.42 -4.79
N ASN A 82 -17.94 -0.07 -3.88
CA ASN A 82 -17.54 -0.38 -2.51
C ASN A 82 -16.43 -1.43 -2.48
N GLN A 83 -16.61 -2.53 -3.21
CA GLN A 83 -15.62 -3.57 -3.32
C GLN A 83 -14.30 -3.09 -3.96
N GLN A 84 -14.38 -2.22 -4.98
CA GLN A 84 -13.19 -1.61 -5.60
C GLN A 84 -12.44 -0.68 -4.64
N ALA A 85 -13.16 0.15 -3.86
CA ALA A 85 -12.56 1.04 -2.87
C ALA A 85 -11.89 0.25 -1.73
N LEU A 86 -12.53 -0.83 -1.25
CA LEU A 86 -11.97 -1.72 -0.24
C LEU A 86 -10.72 -2.45 -0.74
N ALA A 87 -10.72 -2.92 -2.00
CA ALA A 87 -9.55 -3.54 -2.61
C ALA A 87 -8.38 -2.55 -2.74
N ALA A 88 -8.65 -1.32 -3.17
CA ALA A 88 -7.65 -0.25 -3.26
C ALA A 88 -7.11 0.15 -1.88
N GLN A 89 -7.94 0.14 -0.84
CA GLN A 89 -7.51 0.36 0.54
C GLN A 89 -6.52 -0.70 1.01
N GLY A 90 -6.79 -1.98 0.73
CA GLY A 90 -5.87 -3.07 1.02
C GLY A 90 -4.54 -2.96 0.26
N ASP A 91 -4.58 -2.60 -1.02
CA ASP A 91 -3.35 -2.39 -1.80
C ASP A 91 -2.53 -1.20 -1.27
N LEU A 92 -3.19 -0.11 -0.86
CA LEU A 92 -2.51 1.03 -0.25
C LEU A 92 -1.75 0.62 1.01
N GLU A 93 -2.39 -0.15 1.91
CA GLU A 93 -1.76 -0.64 3.13
C GLU A 93 -0.53 -1.50 2.80
N ALA A 94 -0.65 -2.40 1.81
CA ALA A 94 0.47 -3.20 1.34
C ALA A 94 1.62 -2.34 0.79
N LYS A 95 1.32 -1.32 -0.05
CA LYS A 95 2.36 -0.40 -0.57
C LYS A 95 3.00 0.43 0.52
N GLN A 96 2.24 0.86 1.52
CA GLN A 96 2.77 1.56 2.69
C GLN A 96 3.68 0.65 3.53
N GLY A 97 3.37 -0.65 3.65
CA GLY A 97 4.27 -1.65 4.21
C GLY A 97 5.61 -1.69 3.47
N VAL A 98 5.56 -1.84 2.14
CA VAL A 98 6.78 -1.86 1.28
C VAL A 98 7.58 -0.57 1.40
N ALA A 99 6.92 0.60 1.47
CA ALA A 99 7.59 1.88 1.65
C ALA A 99 8.32 1.96 2.99
N ARG A 100 7.68 1.55 4.09
CA ARG A 100 8.30 1.48 5.43
C ARG A 100 9.51 0.56 5.45
N ASP A 101 9.41 -0.61 4.81
CA ASP A 101 10.54 -1.55 4.71
C ASP A 101 11.71 -0.97 3.89
N ALA A 102 11.40 -0.23 2.82
CA ALA A 102 12.41 0.42 1.99
C ALA A 102 13.10 1.58 2.73
N ASP A 103 12.35 2.38 3.49
CA ASP A 103 12.91 3.44 4.34
C ASP A 103 13.81 2.87 5.44
N ALA A 104 13.43 1.74 6.06
CA ALA A 104 14.27 1.05 7.04
C ALA A 104 15.59 0.55 6.43
N LYS A 105 15.55 0.02 5.20
CA LYS A 105 16.75 -0.38 4.45
C LYS A 105 17.63 0.82 4.10
N LEU A 106 17.03 1.94 3.68
CA LEU A 106 17.77 3.19 3.43
C LEU A 106 18.47 3.66 4.71
N ALA A 107 17.76 3.72 5.84
CA ALA A 107 18.35 4.12 7.12
C ALA A 107 19.55 3.24 7.49
N THR A 108 19.42 1.92 7.32
CA THR A 108 20.50 0.96 7.56
C THR A 108 21.69 1.20 6.61
N ALA A 109 21.44 1.41 5.33
CA ALA A 109 22.49 1.66 4.34
C ALA A 109 23.20 3.00 4.56
N THR A 110 22.48 4.04 4.98
CA THR A 110 23.07 5.34 5.36
C THR A 110 23.98 5.20 6.58
N GLN A 111 23.56 4.45 7.61
CA GLN A 111 24.41 4.18 8.77
C GLN A 111 25.69 3.43 8.39
N ALA A 112 25.59 2.43 7.51
CA ALA A 112 26.75 1.70 7.00
C ALA A 112 27.70 2.60 6.21
N LEU A 113 27.16 3.52 5.39
CA LEU A 113 27.94 4.52 4.68
C LEU A 113 28.68 5.46 5.63
N ASP A 114 28.00 5.96 6.66
CA ASP A 114 28.60 6.85 7.65
C ASP A 114 29.73 6.17 8.44
N ALA A 115 29.52 4.90 8.81
CA ALA A 115 30.55 4.07 9.44
C ALA A 115 31.75 3.84 8.51
N ALA A 116 31.52 3.48 7.24
CA ALA A 116 32.60 3.27 6.28
C ALA A 116 33.40 4.57 6.02
N LYS A 117 32.72 5.72 5.89
CA LYS A 117 33.36 7.03 5.80
C LYS A 117 34.15 7.39 7.06
N ALA A 118 33.68 6.97 8.23
CA ALA A 118 34.43 7.15 9.48
C ALA A 118 35.71 6.31 9.51
N GLU A 119 35.70 5.08 9.00
CA GLU A 119 36.92 4.26 8.86
C GLU A 119 37.94 4.90 7.91
N VAL A 120 37.51 5.42 6.76
CA VAL A 120 38.41 6.15 5.84
C VAL A 120 39.10 7.31 6.56
N ARG A 121 38.35 8.08 7.36
CA ARG A 121 38.88 9.22 8.14
C ARG A 121 39.95 8.80 9.16
N LYS A 122 39.94 7.57 9.68
CA LYS A 122 40.96 7.10 10.63
C LYS A 122 42.35 6.99 9.99
N TYR A 123 42.41 6.58 8.72
CA TYR A 123 43.68 6.35 8.03
C TYR A 123 44.17 7.57 7.21
N GLN A 124 43.29 8.54 6.94
CA GLN A 124 43.61 9.75 6.17
C GLN A 124 44.88 10.49 6.68
N PRO A 125 45.09 10.73 8.00
CA PRO A 125 46.27 11.47 8.46
C PRO A 125 47.60 10.75 8.24
N ALA A 126 47.60 9.42 8.15
CA ALA A 126 48.79 8.64 7.84
C ALA A 126 49.15 8.74 6.35
N VAL A 127 48.14 8.66 5.49
CA VAL A 127 48.28 8.84 4.04
C VAL A 127 48.75 10.25 3.71
N ASP A 128 48.15 11.28 4.33
CA ASP A 128 48.51 12.69 4.11
C ASP A 128 49.97 12.96 4.48
N ARG A 129 50.43 12.46 5.65
CA ARG A 129 51.83 12.58 6.07
C ARG A 129 52.79 11.89 5.10
N THR A 130 52.44 10.69 4.64
CA THR A 130 53.24 9.93 3.67
C THR A 130 53.33 10.67 2.33
N ALA A 131 52.21 11.24 1.86
CA ALA A 131 52.16 12.03 0.63
C ALA A 131 53.01 13.31 0.73
N ILE A 132 52.90 14.05 1.85
CA ILE A 132 53.71 15.25 2.10
C ILE A 132 55.20 14.91 2.15
N ALA A 133 55.60 13.86 2.88
CA ALA A 133 57.00 13.42 2.96
C ALA A 133 57.56 13.01 1.60
N ALA A 134 56.77 12.27 0.81
CA ALA A 134 57.14 11.89 -0.56
C ALA A 134 57.30 13.11 -1.48
N TYR A 135 56.44 14.13 -1.33
CA TYR A 135 56.46 15.36 -2.13
C TYR A 135 57.61 16.30 -1.74
N GLN A 136 57.91 16.43 -0.45
CA GLN A 136 59.02 17.25 0.07
C GLN A 136 60.39 16.65 -0.22
N GLY A 137 60.47 15.53 -0.94
CA GLY A 137 61.74 14.90 -1.26
C GLY A 137 62.40 14.20 -0.08
N ALA A 138 61.64 13.89 0.99
CA ALA A 138 62.10 13.04 2.10
C ALA A 138 62.28 11.57 1.71
N ARG A 139 62.57 11.30 0.43
CA ARG A 139 63.29 10.12 -0.02
C ARG A 139 64.77 10.30 0.36
N THR A 140 65.05 10.52 1.64
CA THR A 140 66.43 10.52 2.13
C THR A 140 66.94 9.10 1.99
N ASN A 141 67.70 8.92 0.92
CA ASN A 141 68.19 7.68 0.39
C ASN A 141 68.89 6.88 1.51
N ARG A 142 68.66 5.56 1.62
CA ARG A 142 69.40 4.68 2.55
C ARG A 142 70.92 4.86 2.44
N LEU A 143 71.38 5.29 1.27
CA LEU A 143 72.75 5.71 0.95
C LEU A 143 73.25 6.94 1.73
N PHE A 144 72.40 7.92 2.02
CA PHE A 144 72.77 9.13 2.80
C PHE A 144 72.89 8.83 4.29
N SER A 145 72.05 7.93 4.83
CA SER A 145 72.15 7.46 6.22
C SER A 145 73.42 6.65 6.48
N VAL A 146 73.95 5.94 5.48
CA VAL A 146 75.27 5.27 5.55
C VAL A 146 76.43 6.28 5.56
N LEU A 147 76.26 7.44 4.92
CA LEU A 147 77.28 8.51 4.84
C LEU A 147 77.31 9.43 6.07
N VAL A 148 76.25 9.45 6.88
CA VAL A 148 76.06 10.39 8.01
C VAL A 148 76.04 9.68 9.37
N SER A 149 76.05 8.34 9.43
CA SER A 149 76.06 7.60 10.70
C SER A 149 77.44 7.61 11.37
N ASP A 150 77.51 8.10 12.62
CA ASP A 150 78.75 8.19 13.40
C ASP A 150 79.23 6.83 13.95
N SER A 151 78.40 5.77 13.92
CA SER A 151 78.80 4.41 14.30
C SER A 151 77.99 3.30 13.60
N PRO A 152 78.56 2.07 13.47
CA PRO A 152 77.86 0.91 12.92
C PRO A 152 76.58 0.53 13.67
N GLN A 153 76.54 0.71 15.00
CA GLN A 153 75.36 0.40 15.82
C GLN A 153 74.22 1.39 15.55
N GLN A 154 74.54 2.68 15.46
CA GLN A 154 73.57 3.74 15.17
C GLN A 154 72.94 3.60 13.78
N LEU A 155 73.70 3.11 12.79
CA LEU A 155 73.17 2.78 11.47
C LEU A 155 72.14 1.64 11.52
N LEU A 156 72.41 0.57 12.27
CA LEU A 156 71.50 -0.57 12.42
C LEU A 156 70.19 -0.16 13.13
N ASP A 157 70.28 0.68 14.16
CA ASP A 157 69.11 1.19 14.89
C ASP A 157 68.23 2.09 14.00
N GLN A 158 68.86 2.95 13.18
CA GLN A 158 68.15 3.77 12.20
C GLN A 158 67.49 2.91 11.11
N MET A 159 68.17 1.88 10.61
CA MET A 159 67.62 0.96 9.62
C MET A 159 66.44 0.15 10.16
N SER A 160 66.53 -0.36 11.38
CA SER A 160 65.43 -1.07 12.05
C SER A 160 64.21 -0.17 12.26
N THR A 161 64.44 1.08 12.69
CA THR A 161 63.36 2.07 12.85
C THR A 161 62.68 2.38 11.52
N LEU A 162 63.45 2.59 10.45
CA LEU A 162 62.91 2.84 9.11
C LEU A 162 62.13 1.65 8.56
N ASP A 163 62.56 0.42 8.84
CA ASP A 163 61.87 -0.81 8.42
C ASP A 163 60.50 -0.97 9.10
N VAL A 164 60.45 -0.74 10.42
CA VAL A 164 59.19 -0.73 11.19
C VAL A 164 58.24 0.35 10.67
N LEU A 165 58.75 1.57 10.44
CA LEU A 165 57.95 2.67 9.89
C LEU A 165 57.45 2.37 8.46
N SER A 166 58.28 1.75 7.62
CA SER A 166 57.92 1.36 6.25
C SER A 166 56.79 0.33 6.26
N THR A 167 56.92 -0.70 7.10
CA THR A 167 55.90 -1.76 7.25
C THR A 167 54.59 -1.18 7.77
N GLN A 168 54.65 -0.35 8.82
CA GLN A 168 53.48 0.32 9.37
C GLN A 168 52.79 1.24 8.34
N THR A 169 53.56 1.96 7.52
CA THR A 169 53.02 2.83 6.47
C THR A 169 52.34 2.00 5.37
N ALA A 170 52.95 0.89 4.96
CA ALA A 170 52.37 -0.03 3.98
C ALA A 170 51.04 -0.60 4.48
N ASP A 171 50.98 -1.02 5.75
CA ASP A 171 49.75 -1.52 6.37
C ASP A 171 48.67 -0.43 6.43
N GLN A 172 49.02 0.79 6.85
CA GLN A 172 48.08 1.91 6.91
C GLN A 172 47.51 2.28 5.53
N LEU A 173 48.34 2.23 4.47
CA LEU A 173 47.89 2.47 3.11
C LEU A 173 46.97 1.35 2.60
N ALA A 174 47.29 0.08 2.91
CA ALA A 174 46.44 -1.05 2.58
C ALA A 174 45.07 -0.96 3.27
N GLN A 175 45.05 -0.60 4.56
CA GLN A 175 43.80 -0.39 5.29
C GLN A 175 43.01 0.82 4.77
N PHE A 176 43.68 1.91 4.40
CA PHE A 176 43.03 3.06 3.76
C PHE A 176 42.37 2.68 2.43
N SER A 177 43.07 1.92 1.57
CA SER A 177 42.51 1.43 0.30
C SER A 177 41.26 0.59 0.56
N LYS A 178 41.35 -0.39 1.46
CA LYS A 178 40.21 -1.26 1.83
C LYS A 178 39.03 -0.46 2.40
N ALA A 179 39.30 0.52 3.27
CA ALA A 179 38.27 1.39 3.83
C ALA A 179 37.60 2.25 2.75
N THR A 180 38.37 2.73 1.78
CA THR A 180 37.87 3.51 0.63
C THR A 180 36.97 2.65 -0.25
N ASP A 181 37.39 1.44 -0.59
CA ASP A 181 36.57 0.48 -1.35
C ASP A 181 35.26 0.17 -0.62
N SER A 182 35.34 -0.06 0.70
CA SER A 182 34.16 -0.26 1.54
C SER A 182 33.23 0.95 1.56
N ALA A 183 33.77 2.18 1.58
CA ALA A 183 32.97 3.39 1.55
C ALA A 183 32.29 3.60 0.19
N THR A 184 32.97 3.31 -0.91
CA THR A 184 32.37 3.36 -2.26
C THR A 184 31.27 2.30 -2.43
N ALA A 185 31.48 1.09 -1.91
CA ALA A 185 30.44 0.05 -1.90
C ALA A 185 29.23 0.48 -1.07
N ALA A 186 29.44 1.03 0.13
CA ALA A 186 28.37 1.52 1.00
C ALA A 186 27.64 2.73 0.39
N GLU A 187 28.33 3.59 -0.36
CA GLU A 187 27.71 4.73 -1.06
C GLU A 187 26.79 4.25 -2.17
N THR A 188 27.23 3.25 -2.93
CA THR A 188 26.41 2.62 -3.97
C THR A 188 25.18 1.94 -3.36
N ALA A 189 25.34 1.23 -2.24
CA ALA A 189 24.24 0.59 -1.52
C ALA A 189 23.23 1.61 -0.98
N ALA A 190 23.70 2.71 -0.35
CA ALA A 190 22.85 3.77 0.15
C ALA A 190 22.08 4.48 -0.99
N LYS A 191 22.72 4.72 -2.13
CA LYS A 191 22.05 5.27 -3.31
C LYS A 191 20.96 4.33 -3.84
N SER A 192 21.27 3.05 -4.02
CA SER A 192 20.28 2.07 -4.46
C SER A 192 19.11 1.95 -3.49
N ALA A 193 19.37 1.98 -2.18
CA ALA A 193 18.32 1.97 -1.17
C ALA A 193 17.47 3.26 -1.20
N SER A 194 18.08 4.41 -1.46
CA SER A 194 17.37 5.69 -1.63
C SER A 194 16.44 5.66 -2.84
N ASP A 195 16.93 5.18 -3.98
CA ASP A 195 16.13 5.07 -5.21
C ASP A 195 14.96 4.09 -5.00
N ALA A 196 15.18 2.98 -4.29
CA ALA A 196 14.14 2.01 -3.95
C ALA A 196 13.07 2.60 -3.00
N ALA A 197 13.49 3.35 -1.97
CA ALA A 197 12.59 4.02 -1.04
C ALA A 197 11.71 5.06 -1.76
N GLN A 198 12.31 5.89 -2.62
CA GLN A 198 11.57 6.87 -3.43
C GLN A 198 10.56 6.19 -4.36
N ALA A 199 10.97 5.12 -5.05
CA ALA A 199 10.07 4.38 -5.93
C ALA A 199 8.92 3.71 -5.17
N ALA A 200 9.17 3.19 -3.96
CA ALA A 200 8.14 2.61 -3.11
C ALA A 200 7.14 3.66 -2.61
N ALA A 201 7.63 4.82 -2.16
CA ALA A 201 6.80 5.94 -1.74
C ALA A 201 5.90 6.45 -2.89
N GLN A 202 6.46 6.64 -4.08
CA GLN A 202 5.70 7.06 -5.27
C GLN A 202 4.57 6.08 -5.61
N LYS A 203 4.81 4.76 -5.51
CA LYS A 203 3.76 3.75 -5.73
C LYS A 203 2.65 3.85 -4.68
N ALA A 204 3.00 4.05 -3.41
CA ALA A 204 2.01 4.24 -2.35
C ALA A 204 1.16 5.51 -2.59
N ASP A 205 1.77 6.60 -3.07
CA ASP A 205 1.05 7.84 -3.39
C ASP A 205 0.12 7.69 -4.60
N GLN A 206 0.53 6.94 -5.63
CA GLN A 206 -0.32 6.61 -6.78
C GLN A 206 -1.58 5.84 -6.35
N VAL A 207 -1.42 4.80 -5.53
CA VAL A 207 -2.55 4.00 -5.03
C VAL A 207 -3.43 4.83 -4.10
N ARG A 208 -2.86 5.77 -3.33
CA ARG A 208 -3.63 6.69 -2.49
C ARG A 208 -4.55 7.59 -3.32
N ALA A 209 -4.02 8.19 -4.39
CA ALA A 209 -4.81 9.02 -5.29
C ALA A 209 -5.94 8.22 -5.97
N ASP A 210 -5.65 7.00 -6.43
CA ASP A 210 -6.65 6.09 -6.99
C ASP A 210 -7.74 5.70 -5.96
N LEU A 211 -7.36 5.44 -4.71
CA LEU A 211 -8.30 5.19 -3.62
C LEU A 211 -9.19 6.42 -3.33
N GLU A 212 -8.63 7.63 -3.35
CA GLU A 212 -9.40 8.87 -3.18
C GLU A 212 -10.45 9.04 -4.28
N HIS A 213 -10.09 8.77 -5.54
CA HIS A 213 -11.03 8.76 -6.66
C HIS A 213 -12.15 7.73 -6.48
N LYS A 214 -11.80 6.47 -6.17
CA LYS A 214 -12.80 5.40 -5.93
C LYS A 214 -13.73 5.70 -4.77
N ARG A 215 -13.24 6.35 -3.71
CA ARG A 215 -14.06 6.79 -2.58
C ARG A 215 -15.02 7.91 -2.99
N ALA A 216 -14.59 8.84 -3.84
CA ALA A 216 -15.47 9.88 -4.36
C ALA A 216 -16.59 9.28 -5.25
N ASP A 217 -16.25 8.34 -6.13
CA ASP A 217 -17.21 7.62 -6.96
C ASP A 217 -18.22 6.84 -6.11
N LEU A 218 -17.74 6.12 -5.10
CA LEU A 218 -18.58 5.41 -4.13
C LEU A 218 -19.52 6.37 -3.39
N GLN A 219 -19.04 7.51 -2.90
CA GLN A 219 -19.87 8.50 -2.23
C GLN A 219 -20.99 9.02 -3.15
N GLY A 220 -20.69 9.25 -4.42
CA GLY A 220 -21.69 9.61 -5.43
C GLY A 220 -22.75 8.52 -5.63
N ALA A 221 -22.33 7.26 -5.76
CA ALA A 221 -23.24 6.12 -5.90
C ALA A 221 -24.11 5.91 -4.64
N MET A 222 -23.52 6.02 -3.44
CA MET A 222 -24.25 5.95 -2.17
C MET A 222 -25.36 7.02 -2.10
N ALA A 223 -25.05 8.25 -2.51
CA ALA A 223 -26.05 9.32 -2.55
C ALA A 223 -27.22 8.98 -3.49
N GLN A 224 -26.94 8.38 -4.65
CA GLN A 224 -27.98 7.94 -5.60
C GLN A 224 -28.85 6.81 -5.01
N VAL A 225 -28.25 5.83 -4.33
CA VAL A 225 -28.99 4.74 -3.65
C VAL A 225 -29.87 5.31 -2.54
N ILE A 226 -29.34 6.21 -1.70
CA ILE A 226 -30.09 6.85 -0.61
C ILE A 226 -31.27 7.66 -1.16
N GLN A 227 -31.06 8.42 -2.25
CA GLN A 227 -32.14 9.17 -2.90
C GLN A 227 -33.21 8.25 -3.50
N ALA A 228 -32.79 7.20 -4.22
CA ALA A 228 -33.71 6.23 -4.81
C ALA A 228 -34.53 5.51 -3.72
N TRP A 229 -33.89 5.09 -2.61
CA TRP A 229 -34.57 4.54 -1.45
C TRP A 229 -35.56 5.53 -0.85
N GLY A 230 -35.17 6.80 -0.69
CA GLY A 230 -36.04 7.86 -0.18
C GLY A 230 -37.33 8.03 -0.99
N ALA A 231 -37.23 7.90 -2.32
CA ALA A 231 -38.34 8.04 -3.25
C ALA A 231 -39.35 6.86 -3.24
N LEU A 232 -38.97 5.70 -2.72
CA LEU A 232 -39.87 4.55 -2.62
C LEU A 232 -40.99 4.77 -1.59
N SER A 233 -42.17 4.27 -1.90
CA SER A 233 -43.32 4.18 -1.00
C SER A 233 -43.05 3.20 0.16
N ALA A 234 -43.85 3.29 1.22
CA ALA A 234 -43.76 2.38 2.36
C ALA A 234 -44.00 0.91 1.95
N GLY A 235 -44.90 0.65 0.99
CA GLY A 235 -45.18 -0.69 0.48
C GLY A 235 -44.01 -1.29 -0.29
N GLU A 236 -43.35 -0.50 -1.14
CA GLU A 236 -42.16 -0.92 -1.88
C GLU A 236 -40.99 -1.21 -0.92
N LYS A 237 -40.76 -0.32 0.06
CA LYS A 237 -39.74 -0.52 1.11
C LYS A 237 -40.00 -1.79 1.91
N SER A 238 -41.25 -2.05 2.30
CA SER A 238 -41.64 -3.28 2.99
C SER A 238 -41.45 -4.52 2.14
N THR A 239 -41.66 -4.41 0.81
CA THR A 239 -41.48 -5.53 -0.12
C THR A 239 -40.00 -5.87 -0.31
N LEU A 240 -39.15 -4.85 -0.39
CA LEU A 240 -37.69 -5.00 -0.49
C LEU A 240 -37.06 -5.54 0.79
N ALA A 241 -37.47 -5.02 1.95
CA ALA A 241 -37.03 -5.53 3.24
C ALA A 241 -37.46 -6.99 3.43
N GLY A 242 -38.65 -7.33 2.91
CA GLY A 242 -39.20 -8.68 2.99
C GLY A 242 -39.33 -9.16 4.44
N SER A 243 -39.35 -10.48 4.60
CA SER A 243 -39.25 -11.13 5.90
C SER A 243 -37.79 -11.41 6.23
N LEU A 244 -37.37 -11.18 7.48
CA LEU A 244 -36.03 -11.55 7.97
C LEU A 244 -35.70 -13.04 7.76
N PHE A 245 -36.73 -13.88 7.83
CA PHE A 245 -36.70 -15.31 7.49
C PHE A 245 -37.86 -15.61 6.55
N PRO A 246 -37.63 -16.25 5.39
CA PRO A 246 -38.68 -16.52 4.43
C PRO A 246 -39.68 -17.56 5.01
N PRO A 247 -40.96 -17.53 4.59
CA PRO A 247 -41.94 -18.52 5.04
C PRO A 247 -41.45 -19.95 4.82
N GLY A 248 -41.58 -20.79 5.86
CA GLY A 248 -41.10 -22.19 5.83
C GLY A 248 -39.62 -22.36 6.14
N PHE A 249 -38.86 -21.28 6.39
CA PHE A 249 -37.50 -21.38 6.88
C PHE A 249 -37.48 -21.66 8.39
N ASP A 250 -37.10 -22.88 8.77
CA ASP A 250 -36.91 -23.27 10.17
C ASP A 250 -35.45 -23.08 10.58
N ARG A 251 -35.17 -21.94 11.20
CA ARG A 251 -33.84 -21.60 11.74
C ARG A 251 -33.38 -22.64 12.76
N ASP A 252 -34.24 -23.10 13.64
CA ASP A 252 -33.84 -23.96 14.74
C ASP A 252 -33.53 -25.38 14.23
N THR A 253 -34.26 -25.86 13.22
CA THR A 253 -33.89 -27.09 12.49
C THR A 253 -32.56 -26.95 11.79
N LEU A 254 -32.32 -25.83 11.09
CA LEU A 254 -31.04 -25.57 10.45
C LEU A 254 -29.90 -25.60 11.48
N LEU A 255 -30.03 -24.83 12.57
CA LEU A 255 -29.01 -24.74 13.64
C LEU A 255 -28.71 -26.10 14.29
N ARG A 256 -29.72 -26.98 14.48
CA ARG A 256 -29.50 -28.36 14.97
C ARG A 256 -28.65 -29.21 14.04
N GLY A 257 -28.68 -28.92 12.73
CA GLY A 257 -27.88 -29.61 11.73
C GLY A 257 -26.44 -29.05 11.57
N LEU A 258 -26.13 -27.90 12.18
CA LEU A 258 -24.80 -27.30 12.13
C LEU A 258 -23.96 -27.83 13.29
N VAL A 259 -22.78 -28.37 12.99
CA VAL A 259 -21.88 -28.91 14.03
C VAL A 259 -21.07 -27.77 14.64
N PRO A 260 -21.15 -27.52 15.96
CA PRO A 260 -20.32 -26.51 16.64
C PRO A 260 -18.83 -26.74 16.39
N GLY A 261 -18.08 -25.69 16.05
CA GLY A 261 -16.65 -25.80 15.75
C GLY A 261 -16.30 -26.30 14.34
N SER A 262 -17.29 -26.62 13.50
CA SER A 262 -17.07 -26.83 12.05
C SER A 262 -17.28 -25.53 11.27
N GLY A 263 -16.83 -25.42 10.01
CA GLY A 263 -17.12 -24.20 9.22
C GLY A 263 -18.59 -23.93 8.95
N THR A 264 -19.47 -24.91 9.16
CA THR A 264 -20.93 -24.68 9.13
C THR A 264 -21.38 -23.80 10.30
N SER A 265 -20.59 -23.68 11.38
CA SER A 265 -20.86 -22.76 12.49
C SER A 265 -20.64 -21.28 12.12
N ALA A 266 -19.97 -20.96 11.01
CA ALA A 266 -19.94 -19.60 10.48
C ALA A 266 -21.34 -19.12 10.10
N LEU A 267 -22.15 -20.00 9.48
CA LEU A 267 -23.56 -19.71 9.21
C LEU A 267 -24.35 -19.49 10.52
N ALA A 268 -24.09 -20.30 11.55
CA ALA A 268 -24.72 -20.11 12.86
C ALA A 268 -24.38 -18.74 13.46
N ALA A 269 -23.11 -18.32 13.40
CA ALA A 269 -22.67 -16.99 13.82
C ALA A 269 -23.38 -15.90 13.02
N GLY A 270 -23.37 -15.98 11.69
CA GLY A 270 -24.03 -15.01 10.82
C GLY A 270 -25.55 -14.91 11.08
N LEU A 271 -26.23 -16.03 11.36
CA LEU A 271 -27.67 -16.02 11.68
C LEU A 271 -28.00 -15.22 12.95
N THR A 272 -27.02 -15.01 13.85
CA THR A 272 -27.20 -14.15 15.02
C THR A 272 -27.23 -12.65 14.69
N ARG A 273 -26.89 -12.27 13.46
CA ARG A 273 -26.84 -10.89 12.96
C ARG A 273 -28.06 -10.53 12.09
N VAL A 274 -28.99 -11.46 11.90
CA VAL A 274 -30.24 -11.19 11.16
C VAL A 274 -30.98 -10.04 11.83
N GLY A 275 -31.31 -9.01 11.06
CA GLY A 275 -31.90 -7.75 11.54
C GLY A 275 -30.93 -6.57 11.56
N ASP A 276 -29.61 -6.81 11.54
CA ASP A 276 -28.61 -5.73 11.57
C ASP A 276 -28.62 -4.92 10.26
N PRO A 277 -28.39 -3.60 10.30
CA PRO A 277 -28.44 -2.76 9.11
C PRO A 277 -27.29 -3.01 8.13
N TYR A 278 -27.58 -2.85 6.85
CA TYR A 278 -26.56 -2.74 5.82
C TYR A 278 -25.83 -1.39 5.90
N VAL A 279 -24.50 -1.41 5.90
CA VAL A 279 -23.64 -0.22 5.80
C VAL A 279 -22.41 -0.55 4.94
N TRP A 280 -22.19 0.20 3.86
CA TRP A 280 -21.01 0.07 3.00
C TRP A 280 -19.71 0.06 3.81
N GLY A 281 -18.87 -0.94 3.59
CA GLY A 281 -17.59 -1.06 4.25
C GLY A 281 -17.66 -1.62 5.67
N ALA A 282 -18.84 -1.86 6.26
CA ALA A 282 -18.95 -2.33 7.63
C ALA A 282 -18.68 -3.83 7.80
N THR A 283 -18.04 -4.20 8.90
CA THR A 283 -17.58 -5.57 9.22
C THR A 283 -18.08 -6.06 10.59
N GLY A 284 -19.14 -5.48 11.12
CA GLY A 284 -19.75 -5.87 12.40
C GLY A 284 -19.20 -5.15 13.64
N PRO A 285 -19.69 -5.54 14.83
CA PRO A 285 -20.65 -6.63 15.05
C PRO A 285 -22.13 -6.25 14.85
N ASP A 286 -22.44 -4.96 14.69
CA ASP A 286 -23.83 -4.45 14.70
C ASP A 286 -24.29 -3.85 13.36
N GLN A 287 -23.45 -3.91 12.33
CA GLN A 287 -23.72 -3.40 10.97
C GLN A 287 -22.75 -4.03 9.96
N PHE A 288 -23.22 -4.30 8.75
CA PHE A 288 -22.46 -5.10 7.78
C PHE A 288 -22.63 -4.63 6.34
N ASP A 289 -21.61 -4.79 5.50
CA ASP A 289 -21.82 -5.03 4.07
C ASP A 289 -21.77 -6.53 3.75
N CYS A 290 -21.98 -6.90 2.49
CA CYS A 290 -22.14 -8.30 2.10
C CYS A 290 -20.91 -9.15 2.47
N SER A 291 -19.72 -8.69 2.10
CA SER A 291 -18.46 -9.39 2.34
C SER A 291 -17.96 -9.25 3.79
N GLY A 292 -18.33 -8.17 4.47
CA GLY A 292 -18.06 -7.95 5.89
C GLY A 292 -18.86 -8.90 6.79
N LEU A 293 -20.12 -9.20 6.46
CA LEU A 293 -20.91 -10.22 7.16
C LEU A 293 -20.25 -11.60 7.06
N VAL A 294 -19.83 -11.98 5.86
CA VAL A 294 -19.14 -13.26 5.62
C VAL A 294 -17.81 -13.30 6.40
N GLN A 295 -17.00 -12.25 6.28
CA GLN A 295 -15.72 -12.17 7.00
C GLN A 295 -15.91 -12.31 8.51
N TRP A 296 -16.86 -11.57 9.09
CA TRP A 296 -17.16 -11.62 10.52
C TRP A 296 -17.63 -13.01 10.96
N ALA A 297 -18.56 -13.61 10.21
CA ALA A 297 -19.08 -14.94 10.50
C ALA A 297 -17.99 -16.02 10.52
N PHE A 298 -17.05 -15.96 9.58
CA PHE A 298 -15.93 -16.90 9.50
C PHE A 298 -14.84 -16.62 10.55
N HIS A 299 -14.62 -15.35 10.91
CA HIS A 299 -13.68 -14.99 11.97
C HIS A 299 -14.11 -15.58 13.33
N HIS A 300 -15.42 -15.66 13.61
CA HIS A 300 -15.95 -16.32 14.82
C HIS A 300 -15.64 -17.81 14.94
N VAL A 301 -15.26 -18.45 13.83
CA VAL A 301 -14.87 -19.86 13.79
C VAL A 301 -13.37 -20.04 13.52
N GLY A 302 -12.58 -18.97 13.69
CA GLY A 302 -11.12 -18.99 13.54
C GLY A 302 -10.63 -18.98 12.10
N ILE A 303 -11.48 -18.60 11.12
CA ILE A 303 -11.12 -18.54 9.71
C ILE A 303 -11.05 -17.07 9.29
N ASP A 304 -9.84 -16.58 9.05
CA ASP A 304 -9.63 -15.23 8.51
C ASP A 304 -9.84 -15.21 6.99
N LEU A 305 -10.84 -14.46 6.56
CA LEU A 305 -11.15 -14.26 5.15
C LEU A 305 -10.70 -12.89 4.65
N PRO A 306 -10.33 -12.77 3.36
CA PRO A 306 -10.09 -11.48 2.73
C PRO A 306 -11.29 -10.53 2.87
N ARG A 307 -11.04 -9.22 2.86
CA ARG A 307 -12.08 -8.21 3.10
C ARG A 307 -13.12 -8.13 1.99
N THR A 308 -12.73 -8.32 0.74
CA THR A 308 -13.61 -8.12 -0.43
C THR A 308 -14.20 -9.42 -0.93
N SER A 309 -15.40 -9.35 -1.50
CA SER A 309 -16.08 -10.51 -2.09
C SER A 309 -15.26 -11.13 -3.23
N GLN A 310 -14.59 -10.31 -4.06
CA GLN A 310 -13.73 -10.81 -5.14
C GLN A 310 -12.55 -11.60 -4.60
N ALA A 311 -11.91 -11.12 -3.54
CA ALA A 311 -10.77 -11.82 -2.95
C ALA A 311 -11.24 -13.11 -2.24
N GLN A 312 -12.35 -13.06 -1.50
CA GLN A 312 -12.99 -14.24 -0.91
C GLN A 312 -13.29 -15.30 -1.98
N ALA A 313 -13.77 -14.89 -3.16
CA ALA A 313 -14.08 -15.78 -4.28
C ALA A 313 -12.86 -16.51 -4.87
N THR A 314 -11.63 -16.16 -4.49
CA THR A 314 -10.38 -16.81 -4.98
C THR A 314 -9.75 -17.78 -3.99
N VAL A 315 -10.16 -17.76 -2.73
CA VAL A 315 -9.63 -18.63 -1.67
C VAL A 315 -10.61 -19.78 -1.34
N GLY A 316 -10.15 -20.79 -0.60
CA GLY A 316 -10.96 -21.95 -0.23
C GLY A 316 -11.23 -22.96 -1.35
N THR A 317 -11.93 -24.04 -1.02
CA THR A 317 -12.26 -25.12 -1.97
C THR A 317 -13.43 -24.69 -2.87
N PRO A 318 -13.31 -24.72 -4.20
CA PRO A 318 -14.44 -24.47 -5.09
C PRO A 318 -15.56 -25.51 -4.89
N VAL A 319 -16.81 -25.06 -4.89
CA VAL A 319 -18.01 -25.92 -4.80
C VAL A 319 -18.91 -25.65 -6.00
N SER A 320 -19.41 -26.71 -6.64
CA SER A 320 -20.41 -26.57 -7.70
C SER A 320 -21.78 -26.21 -7.12
N ARG A 321 -22.62 -25.53 -7.90
CA ARG A 321 -23.95 -25.09 -7.45
C ARG A 321 -24.81 -26.25 -6.91
N ASP A 322 -24.71 -27.44 -7.51
CA ASP A 322 -25.48 -28.62 -7.12
C ASP A 322 -24.93 -29.33 -5.87
N SER A 323 -23.75 -28.93 -5.40
CA SER A 323 -23.07 -29.49 -4.22
C SER A 323 -23.03 -28.53 -3.03
N LEU A 324 -23.81 -27.45 -3.09
CA LEU A 324 -23.93 -26.47 -2.02
C LEU A 324 -24.46 -27.09 -0.73
N GLN A 325 -23.78 -26.81 0.36
CA GLN A 325 -24.12 -27.21 1.73
C GLN A 325 -24.21 -25.98 2.62
N PRO A 326 -25.08 -25.98 3.66
CA PRO A 326 -25.16 -24.89 4.60
C PRO A 326 -23.78 -24.50 5.14
N GLY A 327 -23.47 -23.20 5.08
CA GLY A 327 -22.15 -22.65 5.40
C GLY A 327 -21.31 -22.29 4.18
N ASP A 328 -21.58 -22.86 2.99
CA ASP A 328 -20.83 -22.53 1.78
C ASP A 328 -21.05 -21.07 1.42
N VAL A 329 -20.02 -20.39 0.95
CA VAL A 329 -20.13 -18.98 0.56
C VAL A 329 -20.40 -18.90 -0.94
N VAL A 330 -21.46 -18.18 -1.30
CA VAL A 330 -21.94 -18.04 -2.67
C VAL A 330 -21.70 -16.62 -3.15
N PHE A 331 -21.09 -16.52 -4.33
CA PHE A 331 -20.78 -15.26 -4.99
C PHE A 331 -21.72 -15.04 -6.16
N PHE A 332 -22.09 -13.79 -6.39
CA PHE A 332 -23.05 -13.38 -7.42
C PHE A 332 -22.45 -12.32 -8.34
N TYR A 333 -23.08 -12.20 -9.52
CA TYR A 333 -22.68 -11.31 -10.62
C TYR A 333 -21.32 -11.68 -11.25
N SER A 334 -21.12 -11.34 -12.52
CA SER A 334 -19.91 -11.74 -13.26
C SER A 334 -18.61 -11.18 -12.67
N ASP A 335 -18.68 -10.14 -11.85
CA ASP A 335 -17.57 -9.48 -11.18
C ASP A 335 -17.44 -9.85 -9.70
N ALA A 336 -18.22 -10.84 -9.22
CA ALA A 336 -18.29 -11.26 -7.83
C ALA A 336 -18.52 -10.10 -6.85
N SER A 337 -19.30 -9.09 -7.25
CA SER A 337 -19.57 -7.89 -6.44
C SER A 337 -20.41 -8.18 -5.19
N HIS A 338 -21.19 -9.27 -5.18
CA HIS A 338 -22.04 -9.62 -4.04
C HIS A 338 -21.80 -11.03 -3.52
N VAL A 339 -22.02 -11.23 -2.23
CA VAL A 339 -21.75 -12.50 -1.55
C VAL A 339 -22.76 -12.78 -0.43
N GLY A 340 -23.00 -14.06 -0.16
CA GLY A 340 -23.79 -14.52 1.00
C GLY A 340 -23.38 -15.92 1.46
N ILE A 341 -23.82 -16.31 2.66
CA ILE A 341 -23.60 -17.64 3.22
C ILE A 341 -24.82 -18.51 2.90
N TYR A 342 -24.63 -19.64 2.21
CA TYR A 342 -25.70 -20.56 1.87
C TYR A 342 -26.35 -21.14 3.13
N ALA A 343 -27.68 -21.05 3.20
CA ALA A 343 -28.50 -21.47 4.33
C ALA A 343 -29.33 -22.74 4.04
N GLY A 344 -29.05 -23.43 2.93
CA GLY A 344 -29.79 -24.61 2.49
C GLY A 344 -31.03 -24.26 1.64
N ASN A 345 -31.56 -25.24 0.90
CA ASN A 345 -32.81 -25.12 0.13
C ASN A 345 -32.90 -23.90 -0.80
N GLY A 346 -31.78 -23.50 -1.42
CA GLY A 346 -31.73 -22.33 -2.30
C GLY A 346 -31.78 -20.98 -1.57
N MET A 347 -31.60 -20.97 -0.25
CA MET A 347 -31.56 -19.76 0.59
C MET A 347 -30.13 -19.33 0.90
N ILE A 348 -29.93 -18.03 1.09
CA ILE A 348 -28.68 -17.42 1.54
C ILE A 348 -28.96 -16.46 2.69
N LEU A 349 -28.01 -16.35 3.61
CA LEU A 349 -27.87 -15.26 4.55
C LEU A 349 -26.97 -14.18 3.92
N HIS A 350 -27.45 -12.94 3.82
CA HIS A 350 -26.63 -11.84 3.30
C HIS A 350 -27.03 -10.48 3.89
N ALA A 351 -26.13 -9.49 3.74
CA ALA A 351 -26.47 -8.07 3.84
C ALA A 351 -26.62 -7.55 2.41
N SER A 352 -27.84 -7.26 1.95
CA SER A 352 -28.14 -7.09 0.51
C SER A 352 -27.85 -5.70 -0.03
N THR A 353 -28.42 -4.68 0.60
CA THR A 353 -28.31 -3.28 0.19
C THR A 353 -28.81 -2.35 1.28
N PHE A 354 -28.53 -1.05 1.13
CA PHE A 354 -29.00 0.01 2.00
C PHE A 354 -30.52 -0.02 2.22
N GLY A 355 -30.93 0.14 3.48
CA GLY A 355 -32.33 0.13 3.88
C GLY A 355 -32.93 -1.28 4.05
N VAL A 356 -32.22 -2.33 3.62
CA VAL A 356 -32.60 -3.73 3.84
C VAL A 356 -31.68 -4.34 4.90
N PRO A 357 -32.22 -4.84 6.02
CA PRO A 357 -31.39 -5.47 7.06
C PRO A 357 -30.81 -6.80 6.58
N VAL A 358 -29.81 -7.30 7.31
CA VAL A 358 -29.31 -8.67 7.18
C VAL A 358 -30.49 -9.63 7.31
N ALA A 359 -30.66 -10.49 6.31
CA ALA A 359 -31.79 -11.41 6.24
C ALA A 359 -31.40 -12.71 5.55
N VAL A 360 -32.23 -13.73 5.76
CA VAL A 360 -32.24 -14.92 4.92
C VAL A 360 -33.17 -14.65 3.74
N ALA A 361 -32.67 -14.88 2.52
CA ALA A 361 -33.42 -14.64 1.30
C ALA A 361 -33.15 -15.75 0.28
N PRO A 362 -34.08 -16.01 -0.66
CA PRO A 362 -33.83 -16.92 -1.77
C PRO A 362 -32.72 -16.37 -2.67
N MET A 363 -31.85 -17.26 -3.16
CA MET A 363 -30.90 -16.92 -4.23
C MET A 363 -31.63 -16.44 -5.49
N GLY A 364 -32.83 -16.97 -5.72
CA GLY A 364 -33.71 -16.59 -6.82
C GLY A 364 -33.02 -16.66 -8.19
N ASN A 365 -33.23 -15.62 -8.99
CA ASN A 365 -32.64 -15.46 -10.31
C ASN A 365 -31.37 -14.59 -10.29
N THR A 366 -30.83 -14.27 -9.12
CA THR A 366 -29.58 -13.52 -9.01
C THR A 366 -28.46 -14.30 -9.71
N PRO A 367 -27.71 -13.70 -10.66
CA PRO A 367 -26.72 -14.43 -11.44
C PRO A 367 -25.66 -15.08 -10.53
N PHE A 368 -25.63 -16.41 -10.52
CA PHE A 368 -24.63 -17.18 -9.78
C PHE A 368 -23.25 -17.04 -10.45
N HIS A 369 -22.23 -16.70 -9.66
CA HIS A 369 -20.84 -16.62 -10.13
C HIS A 369 -20.05 -17.89 -9.76
N SER A 370 -19.89 -18.13 -8.47
CA SER A 370 -19.12 -19.26 -7.92
C SER A 370 -19.53 -19.55 -6.48
N ALA A 371 -19.04 -20.65 -5.92
CA ALA A 371 -19.15 -20.93 -4.50
C ALA A 371 -17.85 -21.49 -3.92
N ARG A 372 -17.60 -21.21 -2.64
CA ARG A 372 -16.41 -21.60 -1.89
C ARG A 372 -16.77 -22.23 -0.55
N ARG A 373 -15.98 -23.24 -0.17
CA ARG A 373 -16.02 -23.88 1.13
C ARG A 373 -14.69 -23.65 1.85
N TYR A 374 -14.75 -23.12 3.07
CA TYR A 374 -13.56 -22.65 3.79
C TYR A 374 -13.07 -23.57 4.91
N TRP A 375 -13.79 -24.63 5.25
CA TRP A 375 -13.50 -25.48 6.41
C TRP A 375 -13.02 -26.90 6.09
N ILE A 376 -12.83 -27.22 4.82
CA ILE A 376 -12.19 -28.49 4.45
C ILE A 376 -10.68 -28.28 4.49
N GLY A 377 -9.98 -29.04 5.35
CA GLY A 377 -8.51 -29.06 5.42
C GLY A 377 -7.88 -28.28 6.57
N MET A 378 -8.65 -27.87 7.59
CA MET A 378 -8.08 -27.44 8.88
C MET A 378 -7.88 -28.66 9.81
N PRO A 379 -6.76 -28.72 10.56
CA PRO A 379 -6.43 -29.86 11.43
C PRO A 379 -7.43 -30.11 12.56
#